data_AF-A0A1F5Z406-F1
#
_entry.id   AF-A0A1F5Z406-F1
#
_cell.length_a   1.000
_cell.length_b   1.000
_cell.length_c   1.000
_cell.angle_alpha   90.00
_cell.angle_beta   90.00
_cell.angle_gamma   90.00
#
_symmetry.space_group_name_H-M   'P 1'
#
loop_
_entity.id
_entity.type
_entity.pdbx_description
1 polymer ?
#
loop_
_entity_poly.entity_id
_entity_poly.type
_entity_poly.pdbx_seq_one_letter_code
_entity_poly.pdbx_strand_id
1 'polypeptide(L)'
;MALQGVTYELTEENKDYAVRYCQQGGFYKNRLADFLGISRPTLDKLLEDNPDFFTALKRADAVFCKNLIDAVSRKNPIFILRTKYKDEFNDDMRGLNDPETVIKRMTDLMDAETDELPQTV
;
A
#
# COMPACT_ATOMS: atom_id res chain seq x y z
N MET A 1 -31.67 23.68 10.53
CA MET A 1 -31.75 22.59 11.55
C MET A 1 -30.33 22.21 11.92
N ALA A 2 -29.92 22.43 13.17
CA ALA A 2 -28.58 22.06 13.62
C ALA A 2 -28.57 20.54 13.85
N LEU A 3 -27.78 19.81 13.04
CA LEU A 3 -27.52 18.39 13.25
C LEU A 3 -26.80 18.25 14.59
N GLN A 4 -27.51 17.77 15.61
CA GLN A 4 -26.94 17.43 16.90
C GLN A 4 -25.73 16.54 16.66
N GLY A 5 -24.57 17.00 17.11
CA GLY A 5 -23.32 16.28 16.97
C GLY A 5 -23.45 14.94 17.68
N VAL A 6 -23.54 13.87 16.90
CA VAL A 6 -23.46 12.51 17.43
C VAL A 6 -22.05 12.37 18.00
N THR A 7 -21.92 12.54 19.31
CA THR A 7 -20.70 12.21 20.06
C THR A 7 -20.60 10.70 20.08
N TYR A 8 -19.88 10.15 19.10
CA TYR A 8 -19.56 8.73 19.10
C TYR A 8 -18.43 8.51 20.11
N GLU A 9 -18.74 7.91 21.26
CA GLU A 9 -17.73 7.52 22.23
C GLU A 9 -17.02 6.26 21.74
N LEU A 10 -15.76 6.44 21.33
CA LEU A 10 -14.90 5.34 20.87
C LEU A 10 -14.41 4.55 22.10
N THR A 11 -15.06 3.43 22.40
CA THR A 11 -14.56 2.50 23.44
C THR A 11 -13.20 1.92 23.06
N GLU A 12 -12.39 1.54 24.05
CA GLU A 12 -11.09 0.88 23.83
C GLU A 12 -11.25 -0.41 23.01
N GLU A 13 -12.33 -1.15 23.21
CA GLU A 13 -12.65 -2.34 22.41
C GLU A 13 -12.89 -2.00 20.93
N ASN A 14 -13.66 -0.94 20.65
CA ASN A 14 -13.91 -0.49 19.28
C ASN A 14 -12.62 -0.03 18.58
N LYS A 15 -11.68 0.57 19.33
CA LYS A 15 -10.34 0.90 18.82
C LYS A 15 -9.58 -0.35 18.41
N ASP A 16 -9.53 -1.36 19.28
CA ASP A 16 -8.80 -2.59 19.00
C ASP A 16 -9.41 -3.34 17.80
N TYR A 17 -10.74 -3.42 17.72
CA TYR A 17 -11.42 -4.01 16.56
C TYR A 17 -11.14 -3.26 15.25
N ALA A 18 -11.17 -1.93 15.27
CA ALA A 18 -10.84 -1.11 14.10
C ALA A 18 -9.37 -1.32 13.64
N VAL A 19 -8.44 -1.39 14.58
CA VAL A 19 -7.02 -1.64 14.31
C VAL A 19 -6.84 -3.03 13.70
N ARG A 20 -7.44 -4.07 14.28
CA ARG A 20 -7.39 -5.44 13.74
C ARG A 20 -8.01 -5.52 12.34
N TYR A 21 -9.14 -4.84 12.12
CA TYR A 21 -9.76 -4.75 10.81
C TYR A 21 -8.80 -4.15 9.77
N CYS A 22 -8.14 -3.03 10.10
CA CYS A 22 -7.17 -2.41 9.20
C CYS A 22 -5.91 -3.26 8.99
N GLN A 23 -5.47 -4.04 9.97
CA GLN A 23 -4.34 -4.97 9.80
C GLN A 23 -4.62 -6.08 8.79
N GLN A 24 -5.88 -6.49 8.65
CA GLN A 24 -6.27 -7.59 7.75
C GLN A 24 -6.78 -7.10 6.39
N GLY A 25 -7.46 -5.95 6.36
CA GLY A 25 -8.16 -5.45 5.17
C GLY A 25 -7.63 -4.14 4.61
N GLY A 26 -6.63 -3.51 5.25
CA GLY A 26 -6.12 -2.19 4.90
C GLY A 26 -6.99 -1.04 5.41
N PHE A 27 -6.43 0.18 5.38
CA PHE A 27 -7.12 1.38 5.86
C PHE A 27 -7.92 2.06 4.74
N TYR A 28 -9.21 1.70 4.66
CA TYR A 28 -10.17 2.33 3.76
C TYR A 28 -11.21 3.09 4.54
N LYS A 29 -11.12 4.40 4.43
CA LYS A 29 -11.92 5.40 5.15
C LYS A 29 -13.45 5.22 5.04
N ASN A 30 -13.99 4.78 3.90
CA ASN A 30 -15.42 4.46 3.77
C ASN A 30 -15.77 3.13 4.45
N ARG A 31 -15.00 2.08 4.17
CA ARG A 31 -15.24 0.74 4.74
C ARG A 31 -15.06 0.69 6.26
N LEU A 32 -14.15 1.49 6.79
CA LEU A 32 -13.97 1.63 8.24
C LEU A 32 -15.16 2.34 8.88
N ALA A 33 -15.71 3.35 8.21
CA ALA A 33 -16.92 4.02 8.69
C ALA A 33 -18.11 3.05 8.69
N ASP A 34 -18.28 2.28 7.60
CA ASP A 34 -19.30 1.23 7.50
C ASP A 34 -19.12 0.14 8.57
N PHE A 35 -17.88 -0.30 8.82
CA PHE A 35 -17.54 -1.31 9.83
C PHE A 35 -17.88 -0.84 11.25
N LEU A 36 -17.63 0.43 11.55
CA LEU A 36 -17.96 1.04 12.83
C LEU A 36 -19.43 1.47 12.93
N GLY A 37 -20.22 1.33 11.86
CA GLY A 37 -21.61 1.78 11.81
C GLY A 37 -21.78 3.29 11.94
N ILE A 38 -20.76 4.08 11.55
CA ILE A 38 -20.75 5.54 11.66
C ILE A 38 -20.72 6.21 10.30
N SER A 39 -21.15 7.47 10.26
CA SER A 39 -21.07 8.26 9.04
C SER A 39 -19.62 8.63 8.73
N ARG A 40 -19.32 8.81 7.44
CA ARG A 40 -17.98 9.20 6.98
C ARG A 40 -17.49 10.52 7.59
N PRO A 41 -18.31 11.59 7.68
CA PRO A 41 -17.93 12.81 8.39
C PRO A 41 -17.67 12.60 9.89
N THR A 42 -18.41 11.69 10.53
CA THR A 42 -18.18 11.36 11.95
C THR A 42 -16.83 10.69 12.14
N LEU A 43 -16.46 9.76 11.25
CA LEU A 43 -15.14 9.15 11.29
C LEU A 43 -14.03 10.19 11.06
N ASP A 44 -14.17 11.11 10.11
CA ASP A 44 -13.14 12.12 9.87
C ASP A 44 -12.93 13.03 11.08
N LYS A 45 -14.01 13.50 11.73
CA LYS A 45 -13.90 14.25 13.00
C LYS A 45 -13.22 13.43 14.09
N LEU A 46 -13.60 12.16 14.22
CA LEU A 46 -13.04 11.27 15.23
C LEU A 46 -11.52 11.07 15.07
N LEU A 47 -11.05 10.99 13.82
CA LEU A 47 -9.63 10.88 13.49
C LEU A 47 -8.86 12.19 13.74
N GLU A 48 -9.50 13.34 13.54
CA GLU A 48 -8.95 14.65 13.89
C GLU A 48 -8.83 14.82 15.41
N ASP A 49 -9.86 14.42 16.15
CA ASP A 49 -9.92 14.53 17.62
C ASP A 49 -8.99 13.52 18.32
N ASN A 50 -8.63 12.42 17.66
CA ASN A 50 -7.82 11.33 18.25
C ASN A 50 -6.63 10.96 17.33
N PRO A 51 -5.54 11.76 17.32
CA PRO A 51 -4.37 11.52 16.47
C PRO A 51 -3.65 10.21 16.79
N ASP A 52 -3.67 9.75 18.04
CA ASP A 52 -3.09 8.47 18.43
C ASP A 52 -3.82 7.29 17.79
N PHE A 53 -5.15 7.36 17.73
CA PHE A 53 -5.97 6.34 17.07
C PHE A 53 -5.71 6.33 15.55
N PHE A 54 -5.62 7.51 14.92
CA PHE A 54 -5.26 7.60 13.51
C PHE A 54 -3.87 7.01 13.24
N THR A 55 -2.89 7.28 14.11
CA THR A 55 -1.54 6.71 14.02
C THR A 55 -1.57 5.19 14.15
N ALA A 56 -2.35 4.64 15.07
CA ALA A 56 -2.52 3.19 15.23
C ALA A 56 -3.12 2.54 13.96
N LEU A 57 -4.13 3.18 13.36
CA LEU A 57 -4.72 2.70 12.09
C LEU A 57 -3.72 2.75 10.93
N LYS A 58 -2.86 3.77 10.87
CA LYS A 58 -1.79 3.86 9.87
C LYS A 58 -0.71 2.80 10.05
N ARG A 59 -0.34 2.49 11.31
CA ARG A 59 0.56 1.36 11.60
C ARG A 59 -0.06 0.03 11.18
N ALA A 60 -1.35 -0.17 11.45
CA ALA A 60 -2.10 -1.34 11.01
C ALA A 60 -2.10 -1.49 9.47
N ASP A 61 -2.31 -0.40 8.76
CA ASP A 61 -2.24 -0.36 7.29
C ASP A 61 -0.86 -0.74 6.74
N ALA A 62 0.22 -0.25 7.37
CA ALA A 62 1.58 -0.63 7.01
C ALA A 62 1.83 -2.14 7.22
N VAL A 63 1.27 -2.74 8.28
CA VAL A 63 1.34 -4.19 8.52
C VAL A 63 0.56 -4.95 7.43
N PHE A 64 -0.63 -4.48 7.05
CA PHE A 64 -1.38 -5.06 5.94
C PHE A 64 -0.57 -5.03 4.64
N CYS A 65 -0.01 -3.88 4.28
CA CYS A 65 0.82 -3.71 3.08
C CYS A 65 2.04 -4.63 3.10
N LYS A 66 2.74 -4.75 4.24
CA LYS A 66 3.85 -5.68 4.40
C LYS A 66 3.41 -7.13 4.20
N ASN A 67 2.32 -7.54 4.82
CA ASN A 67 1.79 -8.90 4.68
C ASN A 67 1.37 -9.20 3.23
N LEU A 68 0.83 -8.21 2.52
CA LEU A 68 0.48 -8.31 1.11
C LEU A 68 1.74 -8.48 0.25
N ILE A 69 2.78 -7.68 0.48
CA ILE A 69 4.07 -7.81 -0.21
C ILE A 69 4.69 -9.18 0.07
N ASP A 70 4.71 -9.62 1.33
CA ASP A 70 5.24 -10.94 1.71
C ASP A 70 4.45 -12.08 1.05
N ALA A 71 3.12 -11.99 1.01
CA ALA A 71 2.27 -12.98 0.37
C ALA A 71 2.49 -13.04 -1.15
N VAL A 72 2.64 -11.88 -1.80
CA VAL A 72 2.95 -11.78 -3.23
C VAL A 72 4.36 -12.33 -3.50
N SER A 73 5.35 -11.91 -2.73
CA SER A 73 6.76 -12.33 -2.87
C SER A 73 6.93 -13.84 -2.70
N ARG A 74 6.25 -14.44 -1.71
CA ARG A 74 6.23 -15.90 -1.49
C ARG A 74 5.58 -16.66 -2.65
N LYS A 75 4.59 -16.07 -3.33
CA LYS A 75 3.93 -16.69 -4.49
C LYS A 75 4.75 -16.59 -5.77
N ASN A 76 5.94 -15.98 -5.71
CA ASN A 76 6.86 -15.78 -6.84
C ASN A 76 6.09 -15.41 -8.11
N PRO A 77 5.57 -14.18 -8.21
CA PRO A 77 4.69 -13.78 -9.31
C PRO A 77 5.37 -13.99 -10.65
N ILE A 78 6.70 -13.83 -10.68
CA ILE A 78 7.57 -14.14 -11.82
C ILE A 78 7.46 -15.61 -12.22
N PHE A 79 7.45 -16.55 -11.28
CA PHE A 79 7.22 -17.97 -11.59
C PHE A 79 5.85 -18.21 -12.23
N ILE A 80 4.78 -17.59 -11.70
CA ILE A 80 3.42 -17.74 -12.26
C ILE A 80 3.34 -17.11 -13.66
N LEU A 81 3.90 -15.92 -13.84
CA LEU A 81 3.95 -15.22 -15.12
C LEU A 81 4.79 -15.99 -16.15
N ARG A 82 5.95 -16.52 -15.76
CA ARG A 82 6.78 -17.43 -16.58
C ARG A 82 6.05 -18.71 -16.97
N THR A 83 5.19 -19.23 -16.08
CA THR A 83 4.45 -20.47 -16.33
C THR A 83 3.25 -20.24 -17.26
N LYS A 84 2.57 -19.10 -17.15
CA LYS A 84 1.36 -18.80 -17.94
C LYS A 84 1.62 -18.03 -19.25
N TYR A 85 2.60 -17.14 -19.26
CA TYR A 85 2.94 -16.26 -20.38
C TYR A 85 4.40 -16.51 -20.77
N LYS A 86 4.71 -17.78 -21.03
CA LYS A 86 6.07 -18.25 -21.25
C LYS A 86 6.76 -17.56 -22.44
N ASP A 87 6.01 -17.27 -23.50
CA ASP A 87 6.55 -16.63 -24.70
C ASP A 87 6.93 -15.15 -24.47
N GLU A 88 6.26 -14.47 -23.53
CA GLU A 88 6.50 -13.06 -23.18
C GLU A 88 7.54 -12.92 -22.05
N PHE A 89 7.66 -13.92 -21.17
CA PHE A 89 8.51 -13.90 -19.97
C PHE A 89 9.58 -15.01 -19.98
N ASN A 90 10.04 -15.45 -21.15
CA ASN A 90 11.07 -16.46 -21.27
C ASN A 90 12.43 -15.99 -20.70
N ASP A 91 13.28 -16.97 -20.41
CA ASP A 91 14.39 -17.03 -19.44
C ASP A 91 15.51 -15.95 -19.48
N ASP A 92 15.40 -14.87 -20.24
CA ASP A 92 16.39 -13.77 -20.30
C ASP A 92 16.37 -12.88 -19.03
N MET A 93 15.34 -13.03 -18.19
CA MET A 93 15.19 -12.33 -16.90
C MET A 93 15.90 -13.07 -15.74
N ARG A 94 16.91 -13.91 -15.98
CA ARG A 94 17.68 -14.57 -14.90
C ARG A 94 18.55 -13.61 -14.08
N GLY A 95 18.75 -12.37 -14.54
CA GLY A 95 19.57 -11.35 -13.86
C GLY A 95 18.82 -10.40 -12.92
N LEU A 96 17.49 -10.50 -12.78
CA LEU A 96 16.69 -9.54 -12.00
C LEU A 96 16.57 -9.85 -10.50
N ASN A 97 17.09 -10.99 -10.05
CA ASN A 97 17.11 -11.35 -8.63
C ASN A 97 18.36 -10.88 -7.91
N ASP A 98 19.30 -10.24 -8.62
CA ASP A 98 20.49 -9.65 -8.02
C ASP A 98 20.33 -8.13 -7.96
N PRO A 99 20.09 -7.53 -6.78
CA PRO A 99 19.82 -6.10 -6.65
C PRO A 99 20.94 -5.23 -7.24
N GLU A 100 22.20 -5.69 -7.21
CA GLU A 100 23.32 -4.99 -7.85
C GLU A 100 23.19 -4.92 -9.37
N THR A 101 22.67 -5.99 -9.99
CA THR A 101 22.47 -6.06 -11.45
C THR A 101 21.31 -5.17 -11.91
N VAL A 102 20.27 -5.04 -11.08
CA VAL A 102 19.14 -4.14 -11.35
C VAL A 102 19.54 -2.68 -11.19
N ILE A 103 20.30 -2.35 -10.14
CA ILE A 103 20.84 -1.01 -9.92
C ILE A 103 21.75 -0.61 -11.07
N LYS A 104 22.66 -1.51 -11.49
CA LYS A 104 23.58 -1.23 -12.61
C LYS A 104 22.85 -0.98 -13.93
N ARG A 105 21.82 -1.79 -14.27
CA ARG A 105 21.00 -1.55 -15.47
C ARG A 105 20.22 -0.23 -15.40
N MET A 106 19.77 0.18 -14.21
CA MET A 106 19.12 1.47 -14.03
C MET A 106 20.09 2.63 -14.24
N THR A 107 21.32 2.53 -13.71
CA THR A 107 22.37 3.53 -13.95
C THR A 107 22.76 3.60 -15.42
N ASP A 108 22.93 2.45 -16.09
CA ASP A 108 23.27 2.39 -17.51
C ASP A 108 22.17 3.01 -18.39
N LEU A 109 20.88 2.87 -18.03
CA LEU A 109 19.77 3.52 -18.74
C LEU A 109 19.71 5.04 -18.49
N MET A 110 20.06 5.49 -17.28
CA MET A 110 20.14 6.92 -16.97
C MET A 110 21.32 7.60 -17.68
N ASP A 111 22.46 6.92 -17.80
CA ASP A 111 23.61 7.44 -18.53
C ASP A 111 23.41 7.44 -20.05
N ALA A 112 22.67 6.45 -20.59
CA ALA A 112 22.38 6.37 -22.03
C ALA A 112 21.42 7.45 -22.54
N GLU A 113 20.58 8.06 -21.68
CA GLU A 113 19.75 9.21 -22.06
C GLU A 113 20.53 10.53 -22.15
N THR A 114 21.82 10.54 -21.81
CA THR A 114 22.64 11.77 -21.80
C THR A 114 23.43 12.04 -23.08
N ASP A 115 23.44 11.14 -24.07
CA ASP A 115 24.32 11.24 -25.26
C ASP A 115 23.61 11.44 -26.61
N GLU A 116 22.35 11.89 -26.59
CA GLU A 116 21.67 12.34 -27.81
C GLU A 116 21.00 13.71 -27.63
N LEU A 117 21.82 14.77 -27.64
CA LEU A 117 21.39 16.04 -28.23
C LEU A 117 22.31 16.36 -29.40
N PRO A 118 21.83 16.30 -30.66
CA PRO A 118 22.63 16.72 -31.80
C PRO A 118 22.95 18.21 -31.67
N GLN A 119 24.23 18.56 -31.57
CA GLN A 119 24.67 19.93 -31.74
C GLN A 119 24.47 20.32 -33.21
N THR A 120 23.32 20.93 -33.51
CA THR A 120 23.20 21.78 -34.70
C THR A 120 23.93 23.09 -34.43
N VAL A 121 25.08 23.28 -35.09
CA VAL A 121 25.46 24.38 -36.02
C VAL A 121 26.98 24.36 -36.16
#